data_AF-A0A851HLA4-F1
#
_entry.id   AF-A0A851HLA4-F1
#
_cell.length_a   1.000
_cell.length_b   1.000
_cell.length_c   1.000
_cell.angle_alpha   90.00
_cell.angle_beta   90.00
_cell.angle_gamma   90.00
#
_symmetry.space_group_name_H-M   'P 1'
#
loop_
_entity.id
_entity.type
_entity.pdbx_description
1 polymer ?
#
loop_
_entity_poly.entity_id
_entity_poly.type
_entity_poly.pdbx_seq_one_letter_code
_entity_poly.pdbx_strand_id
1 'polypeptide(L)'
;MLWLAPLFPIIAALLLYRFWATSPSRLAIAWSAAAVVFLELAIVWFAEASGWSGVLNWNRHLQLGIGFTPLTFLAALVVPVVAAPIVFFAAAHEEPERLGRLIALLVGFVGVMQLIILARDLLSLLIAWEIAGAFSWLLIGHRFQDPERGRNASQAFLVTRAGDLGLYLAAFVAFQQAGNLAYAGLDQMSPVAASLFAAGVTVAAFSKSAQLPFSPWLFAAMSGPASVSALLHAATMVAAGVVLLMQLQPMLADVSWFGPVLMTVGLATALAGGWWRRHHPTQNACWRALLQPIMV
;
A
#
# COMPACT_ATOMS: atom_id res chain seq x y z
N MET A 1 5.35 -21.80 0.49
CA MET A 1 5.77 -21.43 1.87
C MET A 1 5.74 -19.91 2.06
N LEU A 2 6.22 -19.11 1.10
CA LEU A 2 6.23 -17.63 1.21
C LEU A 2 4.84 -16.98 1.38
N TRP A 3 3.76 -17.63 0.94
CA TRP A 3 2.39 -17.14 1.11
C TRP A 3 2.01 -16.87 2.57
N LEU A 4 2.73 -17.47 3.52
CA LEU A 4 2.55 -17.20 4.93
C LEU A 4 2.82 -15.73 5.28
N ALA A 5 3.83 -15.08 4.69
CA ALA A 5 4.20 -13.70 5.01
C ALA A 5 3.03 -12.72 4.83
N PRO A 6 2.32 -12.68 3.68
CA PRO A 6 1.14 -11.85 3.53
C PRO A 6 -0.12 -12.40 4.20
N LEU A 7 -0.35 -13.72 4.19
CA LEU A 7 -1.61 -14.29 4.67
C LEU A 7 -1.68 -14.32 6.20
N PHE A 8 -0.56 -14.45 6.90
CA PHE A 8 -0.51 -14.46 8.35
C PHE A 8 -1.14 -13.20 8.98
N PRO A 9 -0.71 -11.96 8.68
CA PRO A 9 -1.34 -10.75 9.22
C PRO A 9 -2.80 -10.57 8.75
N ILE A 10 -3.18 -11.01 7.55
CA ILE A 10 -4.58 -10.96 7.08
C ILE A 10 -5.48 -11.88 7.92
N ILE A 11 -5.05 -13.12 8.15
CA ILE A 11 -5.79 -14.09 8.96
C ILE A 11 -5.80 -13.64 10.43
N ALA A 12 -4.66 -13.18 10.94
CA ALA A 12 -4.55 -12.66 12.29
C ALA A 12 -5.45 -11.45 12.50
N ALA A 13 -5.60 -10.56 11.52
CA ALA A 13 -6.56 -9.45 11.58
C ALA A 13 -8.01 -9.92 11.77
N LEU A 14 -8.43 -10.99 11.09
CA LEU A 14 -9.77 -11.57 11.27
C LEU A 14 -9.95 -12.13 12.69
N LEU A 15 -8.92 -12.77 13.24
CA LEU A 15 -8.92 -13.25 14.63
C LEU A 15 -8.94 -12.09 15.62
N LEU A 16 -8.12 -11.05 15.39
CA LEU A 16 -8.10 -9.86 16.23
C LEU A 16 -9.46 -9.17 16.24
N TYR A 17 -10.10 -9.05 15.07
CA TYR A 17 -11.47 -8.54 14.98
C TYR A 17 -12.44 -9.43 15.77
N ARG A 18 -12.39 -10.75 15.59
CA ARG A 18 -13.30 -11.67 16.28
C ARG A 18 -13.18 -11.61 17.80
N PHE A 19 -11.97 -11.56 18.34
CA PHE A 19 -11.72 -11.60 19.79
C PHE A 19 -11.76 -10.22 20.46
N TRP A 20 -11.39 -9.16 19.74
CA TRP A 20 -11.16 -7.85 20.34
C TRP A 20 -12.08 -6.74 19.83
N ALA A 21 -12.98 -6.99 18.86
CA ALA A 21 -13.89 -5.95 18.35
C ALA A 21 -14.73 -5.27 19.44
N THR A 22 -15.08 -5.99 20.50
CA THR A 22 -15.91 -5.50 21.61
C THR A 22 -15.14 -5.40 22.94
N SER A 23 -13.83 -5.67 22.93
CA SER A 23 -13.05 -5.71 24.17
C SER A 23 -12.68 -4.30 24.64
N PRO A 24 -12.80 -3.99 25.94
CA PRO A 24 -12.38 -2.69 26.50
C PRO A 24 -10.88 -2.61 26.79
N SER A 25 -10.14 -3.73 26.76
CA SER A 25 -8.74 -3.78 27.19
C SER A 25 -7.78 -3.26 26.11
N ARG A 26 -7.37 -1.99 26.21
CA ARG A 26 -6.37 -1.36 25.33
C ARG A 26 -5.04 -2.10 25.33
N LEU A 27 -4.58 -2.56 26.48
CA LEU A 27 -3.30 -3.28 26.61
C LEU A 27 -3.33 -4.62 25.86
N ALA A 28 -4.40 -5.41 26.00
CA ALA A 28 -4.50 -6.69 25.33
C ALA A 28 -4.58 -6.51 23.80
N ILE A 29 -5.29 -5.49 23.33
CA ILE A 29 -5.35 -5.11 21.91
C ILE A 29 -3.97 -4.71 21.40
N ALA A 30 -3.25 -3.85 22.14
CA ALA A 30 -1.92 -3.38 21.77
C ALA A 30 -0.92 -4.54 21.66
N TRP A 31 -0.83 -5.38 22.69
CA TRP A 31 0.12 -6.49 22.73
C TRP A 31 -0.18 -7.56 21.68
N SER A 32 -1.45 -7.88 21.46
CA SER A 32 -1.84 -8.86 20.44
C SER A 32 -1.54 -8.34 19.02
N ALA A 33 -1.81 -7.07 18.73
CA ALA A 33 -1.47 -6.46 17.45
C ALA A 33 0.05 -6.38 17.24
N ALA A 34 0.79 -5.94 18.26
CA ALA A 34 2.25 -5.87 18.20
C ALA A 34 2.87 -7.26 18.00
N ALA A 35 2.37 -8.28 18.71
CA ALA A 35 2.83 -9.65 18.53
C ALA A 35 2.64 -10.14 17.09
N VAL A 36 1.52 -9.80 16.45
CA VAL A 36 1.29 -10.13 15.03
C VAL A 36 2.29 -9.41 14.13
N VAL A 37 2.52 -8.10 14.33
CA VAL A 37 3.45 -7.34 13.49
C VAL A 37 4.90 -7.80 13.67
N PHE A 38 5.33 -8.10 14.90
CA PHE A 38 6.68 -8.64 15.15
C PHE A 38 6.85 -10.06 14.63
N LEU A 39 5.82 -10.90 14.72
CA LEU A 39 5.87 -12.25 14.15
C LEU A 39 5.90 -12.20 12.63
N GLU A 40 5.19 -11.26 12.01
CA GLU A 40 5.27 -11.02 10.57
C GLU A 40 6.70 -10.62 10.16
N LEU A 41 7.34 -9.71 10.88
CA LEU A 41 8.74 -9.32 10.63
C LEU A 41 9.67 -10.53 10.72
N ALA A 42 9.49 -11.38 11.72
CA ALA A 42 10.25 -12.62 11.88
C ALA A 42 9.99 -13.61 10.74
N ILE A 43 8.75 -13.72 10.26
CA ILE A 43 8.38 -14.57 9.11
C ILE A 43 9.07 -14.04 7.84
N VAL A 44 9.05 -12.74 7.58
CA VAL A 44 9.71 -12.13 6.40
C VAL A 44 11.22 -12.42 6.43
N TRP A 45 11.87 -12.18 7.57
CA TRP A 45 13.30 -12.44 7.73
C TRP A 45 13.65 -13.92 7.53
N PHE A 46 12.90 -14.81 8.18
CA PHE A 46 13.12 -16.25 8.09
C PHE A 46 12.85 -16.79 6.69
N ALA A 47 11.82 -16.27 6.01
CA ALA A 47 11.46 -16.67 4.66
C ALA A 47 12.59 -16.35 3.67
N GLU A 48 13.20 -15.16 3.75
CA GLU A 48 14.34 -14.82 2.89
C GLU A 48 15.57 -15.67 3.24
N ALA A 49 15.90 -15.81 4.53
CA ALA A 49 17.04 -16.62 4.96
C ALA A 49 16.92 -18.10 4.54
N SER A 50 15.69 -18.59 4.38
CA SER A 50 15.38 -19.95 3.96
C SER A 50 15.13 -20.09 2.45
N GLY A 51 15.27 -19.02 1.67
CA GLY A 51 15.05 -19.02 0.21
C GLY A 51 13.61 -19.34 -0.19
N TRP A 52 12.62 -18.94 0.62
CA TRP A 52 11.22 -19.23 0.35
C TRP A 52 10.70 -18.49 -0.88
N SER A 53 9.96 -19.21 -1.70
CA SER A 53 9.17 -18.66 -2.80
C SER A 53 7.75 -19.25 -2.80
N GLY A 54 6.90 -18.72 -3.67
CA GLY A 54 5.56 -19.25 -3.87
C GLY A 54 5.08 -19.01 -5.28
N VAL A 55 4.62 -20.08 -5.93
CA VAL A 55 3.91 -20.00 -7.22
C VAL A 55 2.65 -20.84 -7.11
N LEU A 56 1.51 -20.26 -7.48
CA LEU A 56 0.24 -20.96 -7.61
C LEU A 56 -0.20 -20.87 -9.08
N ASN A 57 -0.25 -22.02 -9.74
CA ASN A 57 -0.71 -22.10 -11.14
C ASN A 57 -2.23 -22.05 -11.16
N TRP A 58 -2.79 -20.95 -11.65
CA TRP A 58 -4.25 -20.83 -11.83
C TRP A 58 -4.67 -21.59 -13.08
N ASN A 59 -4.01 -21.33 -14.21
CA ASN A 59 -4.18 -22.06 -15.45
C ASN A 59 -2.86 -22.07 -16.25
N ARG A 60 -2.90 -22.51 -17.52
CA ARG A 60 -1.71 -22.59 -18.38
C ARG A 60 -1.06 -21.23 -18.68
N HIS A 61 -1.80 -20.13 -18.57
CA HIS A 61 -1.39 -18.76 -18.91
C HIS A 61 -1.25 -17.86 -17.69
N LEU A 62 -1.94 -18.17 -16.59
CA LEU A 62 -2.02 -17.34 -15.40
C LEU A 62 -1.42 -18.08 -14.20
N GLN A 63 -0.42 -17.46 -13.59
CA GLN A 63 0.23 -17.92 -12.38
C GLN A 63 0.25 -16.77 -11.38
N LEU A 64 0.00 -17.08 -10.11
CA LEU A 64 0.18 -16.16 -9.00
C LEU A 64 1.55 -16.45 -8.40
N GLY A 65 2.52 -15.58 -8.65
CA GLY A 65 3.88 -15.67 -8.18
C GLY A 65 4.16 -14.66 -7.07
N ILE A 66 4.86 -15.13 -6.04
CA ILE A 66 5.46 -14.28 -5.00
C ILE A 66 6.91 -14.67 -4.77
N GLY A 67 7.74 -13.68 -4.50
CA GLY A 67 9.17 -13.89 -4.27
C GLY A 67 9.87 -12.64 -3.79
N PHE A 68 11.12 -12.80 -3.37
CA PHE A 68 11.99 -11.69 -2.97
C PHE A 68 12.95 -11.29 -4.09
N THR A 69 13.21 -10.00 -4.18
CA THR A 69 14.44 -9.40 -4.69
C THR A 69 15.07 -8.62 -3.53
N PRO A 70 16.36 -8.22 -3.60
CA PRO A 70 16.98 -7.45 -2.52
C PRO A 70 16.19 -6.19 -2.14
N LEU A 71 15.63 -5.50 -3.14
CA LEU A 71 14.83 -4.29 -2.92
C LEU A 71 13.46 -4.58 -2.30
N THR A 72 12.75 -5.61 -2.75
CA THR A 72 11.46 -5.95 -2.14
C THR A 72 11.62 -6.58 -0.77
N PHE A 73 12.74 -7.26 -0.49
CA PHE A 73 13.04 -7.75 0.85
C PHE A 73 13.19 -6.57 1.83
N LEU A 74 13.95 -5.55 1.45
CA LEU A 74 14.05 -4.32 2.24
C LEU A 74 12.69 -3.65 2.45
N ALA A 75 11.89 -3.52 1.38
CA ALA A 75 10.53 -2.99 1.49
C ALA A 75 9.65 -3.84 2.42
N ALA A 76 9.74 -5.16 2.34
CA ALA A 76 8.99 -6.11 3.17
C ALA A 76 9.38 -6.03 4.66
N LEU A 77 10.62 -5.67 4.99
CA LEU A 77 11.06 -5.40 6.37
C LEU A 77 10.55 -4.05 6.88
N VAL A 78 10.52 -3.02 6.02
CA VAL A 78 10.12 -1.66 6.43
C VAL A 78 8.66 -1.61 6.88
N VAL A 79 7.76 -2.32 6.20
CA VAL A 79 6.32 -2.29 6.52
C VAL A 79 6.02 -2.65 7.98
N PRO A 80 6.41 -3.83 8.51
CA PRO A 80 6.14 -4.18 9.91
C PRO A 80 6.93 -3.33 10.90
N VAL A 81 8.15 -2.92 10.56
CA VAL A 81 8.96 -2.04 11.43
C VAL A 81 8.26 -0.71 11.67
N VAL A 82 7.65 -0.13 10.63
CA VAL A 82 6.86 1.10 10.74
C VAL A 82 5.48 0.83 11.34
N ALA A 83 4.85 -0.30 11.03
CA ALA A 83 3.53 -0.63 11.56
C ALA A 83 3.54 -0.88 13.08
N ALA A 84 4.62 -1.44 13.64
CA ALA A 84 4.73 -1.76 15.07
C ALA A 84 4.47 -0.55 15.99
N PRO A 85 5.17 0.59 15.88
CA PRO A 85 4.87 1.76 16.70
C PRO A 85 3.47 2.34 16.39
N ILE A 86 2.98 2.21 15.17
CA ILE A 86 1.65 2.73 14.78
C ILE A 86 0.52 1.95 15.46
N VAL A 87 0.61 0.61 15.55
CA VAL A 87 -0.42 -0.18 16.25
C VAL A 87 -0.43 0.07 17.75
N PHE A 88 0.74 0.31 18.37
CA PHE A 88 0.82 0.76 19.76
C PHE A 88 0.21 2.15 19.94
N PHE A 89 0.57 3.10 19.08
CA PHE A 89 0.01 4.45 19.09
C PHE A 89 -1.51 4.41 18.97
N ALA A 90 -2.03 3.62 18.02
CA ALA A 90 -3.46 3.45 17.80
C ALA A 90 -4.16 2.94 19.06
N ALA A 91 -3.64 1.88 19.69
CA ALA A 91 -4.24 1.31 20.89
C ALA A 91 -4.22 2.28 22.09
N ALA A 92 -3.20 3.15 22.19
CA ALA A 92 -3.05 4.11 23.28
C ALA A 92 -3.90 5.38 23.08
N HIS A 93 -3.98 5.91 21.85
CA HIS A 93 -4.47 7.27 21.60
C HIS A 93 -5.77 7.35 20.79
N GLU A 94 -6.10 6.32 20.00
CA GLU A 94 -7.34 6.37 19.23
C GLU A 94 -8.56 6.18 20.15
N GLU A 95 -9.70 6.68 19.67
CA GLU A 95 -10.96 6.57 20.37
C GLU A 95 -11.30 5.10 20.67
N PRO A 96 -11.88 4.81 21.85
CA PRO A 96 -12.20 3.44 22.23
C PRO A 96 -13.32 2.85 21.35
N GLU A 97 -14.14 3.70 20.73
CA GLU A 97 -15.24 3.25 19.89
C GLU A 97 -14.71 2.48 18.67
N ARG A 98 -14.96 1.16 18.67
CA ARG A 98 -14.54 0.23 17.60
C ARG A 98 -13.00 0.15 17.41
N LEU A 99 -12.23 0.42 18.47
CA LEU A 99 -10.77 0.32 18.47
C LEU A 99 -10.25 -1.04 17.98
N GLY A 100 -10.85 -2.15 18.45
CA GLY A 100 -10.45 -3.50 18.00
C GLY A 100 -10.62 -3.71 16.49
N ARG A 101 -11.66 -3.10 15.88
CA ARG A 101 -11.84 -3.11 14.43
C ARG A 101 -10.79 -2.25 13.72
N LEU A 102 -10.44 -1.09 14.27
CA LEU A 102 -9.38 -0.24 13.69
C LEU A 102 -8.05 -0.99 13.65
N ILE A 103 -7.67 -1.58 14.77
CA ILE A 103 -6.44 -2.35 14.92
C ILE A 103 -6.41 -3.56 13.98
N ALA A 104 -7.51 -4.32 13.90
CA ALA A 104 -7.62 -5.41 12.95
C ALA A 104 -7.43 -4.95 11.49
N LEU A 105 -8.05 -3.83 11.09
CA LEU A 105 -7.88 -3.28 9.75
C LEU A 105 -6.43 -2.82 9.48
N LEU A 106 -5.76 -2.18 10.45
CA LEU A 106 -4.35 -1.77 10.33
C LEU A 106 -3.45 -2.99 10.11
N VAL A 107 -3.61 -4.03 10.93
CA VAL A 107 -2.85 -5.29 10.82
C VAL A 107 -3.15 -6.00 9.51
N GLY A 108 -4.42 -6.05 9.08
CA GLY A 108 -4.78 -6.66 7.80
C GLY A 108 -4.16 -5.91 6.63
N PHE A 109 -4.07 -4.59 6.71
CA PHE A 109 -3.46 -3.75 5.68
C PHE A 109 -1.95 -3.97 5.55
N VAL A 110 -1.24 -4.28 6.65
CA VAL A 110 0.17 -4.72 6.61
C VAL A 110 0.30 -5.96 5.72
N GLY A 111 -0.56 -6.96 5.89
CA GLY A 111 -0.55 -8.17 5.06
C GLY A 111 -0.86 -7.93 3.59
N VAL A 112 -1.82 -7.06 3.31
CA VAL A 112 -2.13 -6.65 1.92
C VAL A 112 -0.94 -5.93 1.29
N MET A 113 -0.23 -5.10 2.06
CA MET A 113 0.99 -4.45 1.57
C MET A 113 2.09 -5.48 1.29
N GLN A 114 2.23 -6.52 2.09
CA GLN A 114 3.16 -7.63 1.78
C GLN A 114 2.79 -8.33 0.47
N LEU A 115 1.51 -8.52 0.16
CA LEU A 115 1.10 -9.08 -1.14
C LEU A 115 1.58 -8.19 -2.31
N ILE A 116 1.45 -6.87 -2.18
CA ILE A 116 1.91 -5.92 -3.20
C ILE A 116 3.43 -6.00 -3.38
N ILE A 117 4.18 -6.02 -2.28
CA ILE A 117 5.65 -6.01 -2.30
C ILE A 117 6.22 -7.31 -2.87
N LEU A 118 5.59 -8.45 -2.57
CA LEU A 118 6.10 -9.76 -2.94
C LEU A 118 5.64 -10.24 -4.31
N ALA A 119 4.64 -9.59 -4.93
CA ALA A 119 4.09 -9.99 -6.21
C ALA A 119 5.16 -10.10 -7.31
N ARG A 120 5.08 -11.15 -8.13
CA ARG A 120 5.99 -11.39 -9.29
C ARG A 120 5.26 -11.50 -10.62
N ASP A 121 3.99 -11.12 -10.61
CA ASP A 121 3.14 -11.07 -11.77
C ASP A 121 2.08 -9.97 -11.58
N LEU A 122 1.54 -9.47 -12.68
CA LEU A 122 0.57 -8.37 -12.68
C LEU A 122 -0.79 -8.80 -12.13
N LEU A 123 -1.14 -10.09 -12.15
CA LEU A 123 -2.42 -10.57 -11.62
C LEU A 123 -2.44 -10.56 -10.09
N SER A 124 -1.41 -11.13 -9.45
CA SER A 124 -1.21 -11.06 -8.00
C SER A 124 -1.15 -9.62 -7.54
N LEU A 125 -0.39 -8.78 -8.27
CA LEU A 125 -0.30 -7.36 -7.99
C LEU A 125 -1.69 -6.71 -8.08
N LEU A 126 -2.43 -6.88 -9.19
CA LEU A 126 -3.78 -6.30 -9.36
C LEU A 126 -4.72 -6.72 -8.24
N ILE A 127 -4.76 -8.01 -7.88
CA ILE A 127 -5.58 -8.50 -6.78
C ILE A 127 -5.22 -7.79 -5.48
N ALA A 128 -3.93 -7.72 -5.14
CA ALA A 128 -3.46 -7.04 -3.93
C ALA A 128 -3.74 -5.53 -3.97
N TRP A 129 -3.64 -4.91 -5.15
CA TRP A 129 -3.88 -3.49 -5.40
C TRP A 129 -5.35 -3.10 -5.16
N GLU A 130 -6.26 -3.94 -5.64
CA GLU A 130 -7.71 -3.79 -5.44
C GLU A 130 -8.09 -3.94 -3.97
N ILE A 131 -7.55 -4.97 -3.31
CA ILE A 131 -7.75 -5.21 -1.87
C ILE A 131 -7.19 -4.04 -1.06
N ALA A 132 -6.02 -3.50 -1.43
CA ALA A 132 -5.43 -2.35 -0.75
C ALA A 132 -6.32 -1.10 -0.85
N GLY A 133 -6.91 -0.86 -2.03
CA GLY A 133 -7.91 0.20 -2.20
C GLY A 133 -9.10 0.03 -1.26
N ALA A 134 -9.66 -1.18 -1.18
CA ALA A 134 -10.79 -1.47 -0.28
C ALA A 134 -10.43 -1.27 1.20
N PHE A 135 -9.26 -1.76 1.65
CA PHE A 135 -8.78 -1.53 3.01
C PHE A 135 -8.56 -0.05 3.31
N SER A 136 -7.97 0.71 2.39
CA SER A 136 -7.77 2.16 2.58
C SER A 136 -9.11 2.88 2.74
N TRP A 137 -10.13 2.50 1.96
CA TRP A 137 -11.46 3.07 2.06
C TRP A 137 -12.10 2.77 3.42
N LEU A 138 -12.00 1.52 3.89
CA LEU A 138 -12.49 1.10 5.23
C LEU A 138 -11.75 1.81 6.38
N LEU A 139 -10.45 2.03 6.24
CA LEU A 139 -9.62 2.70 7.24
C LEU A 139 -9.91 4.20 7.31
N ILE A 140 -9.96 4.90 6.17
CA ILE A 140 -10.30 6.33 6.12
C ILE A 140 -11.74 6.55 6.59
N GLY A 141 -12.67 5.73 6.10
CA GLY A 141 -14.09 5.74 6.44
C GLY A 141 -14.43 5.04 7.76
N HIS A 142 -13.46 4.83 8.65
CA HIS A 142 -13.67 4.05 9.88
C HIS A 142 -14.89 4.54 10.67
N ARG A 143 -15.05 5.85 10.83
CA ARG A 143 -16.24 6.46 11.44
C ARG A 143 -17.31 6.71 10.38
N PHE A 144 -17.95 5.64 9.91
CA PHE A 144 -18.96 5.69 8.85
C PHE A 144 -20.23 6.50 9.20
N GLN A 145 -20.44 6.84 10.48
CA GLN A 145 -21.55 7.70 10.93
C GLN A 145 -21.32 9.17 10.59
N ASP A 146 -20.09 9.57 10.29
CA ASP A 146 -19.72 10.91 9.85
C ASP A 146 -19.79 10.96 8.31
N PRO A 147 -20.79 11.66 7.72
CA PRO A 147 -20.97 11.71 6.27
C PRO A 147 -19.79 12.36 5.54
N GLU A 148 -19.09 13.30 6.18
CA GLU A 148 -17.94 13.97 5.58
C GLU A 148 -16.77 13.00 5.40
N ARG A 149 -16.47 12.20 6.43
CA ARG A 149 -15.43 11.16 6.34
C ARG A 149 -15.76 10.10 5.31
N GLY A 150 -17.04 9.70 5.22
CA GLY A 150 -17.50 8.77 4.19
C GLY A 150 -17.30 9.31 2.77
N ARG A 151 -17.59 10.60 2.56
CA ARG A 151 -17.35 11.28 1.28
C ARG A 151 -15.85 11.36 0.96
N ASN A 152 -15.02 11.73 1.93
CA ASN A 152 -13.58 11.84 1.74
C ASN A 152 -12.92 10.48 1.46
N ALA A 153 -13.34 9.42 2.16
CA ALA A 153 -12.91 8.05 1.87
C ALA A 153 -13.28 7.65 0.44
N SER A 154 -14.51 7.94 0.01
CA SER A 154 -14.99 7.62 -1.34
C SER A 154 -14.26 8.44 -2.41
N GLN A 155 -13.99 9.72 -2.18
CA GLN A 155 -13.13 10.52 -3.06
C GLN A 155 -11.74 9.88 -3.21
N ALA A 156 -11.14 9.47 -2.09
CA ALA A 156 -9.82 8.83 -2.11
C ALA A 156 -9.81 7.52 -2.89
N PHE A 157 -10.83 6.69 -2.66
CA PHE A 157 -11.02 5.45 -3.38
C PHE A 157 -11.24 5.68 -4.89
N LEU A 158 -12.10 6.62 -5.29
CA LEU A 158 -12.41 6.87 -6.69
C LEU A 158 -11.21 7.40 -7.48
N VAL A 159 -10.44 8.34 -6.91
CA VAL A 159 -9.25 8.88 -7.58
C VAL A 159 -8.18 7.79 -7.77
N THR A 160 -7.93 7.00 -6.72
CA THR A 160 -6.94 5.91 -6.81
C THR A 160 -7.42 4.83 -7.78
N ARG A 161 -8.71 4.46 -7.73
CA ARG A 161 -9.32 3.49 -8.65
C ARG A 161 -9.28 3.94 -10.11
N ALA A 162 -9.52 5.22 -10.38
CA ALA A 162 -9.40 5.76 -11.73
C ALA A 162 -7.97 5.61 -12.27
N GLY A 163 -6.96 5.83 -11.41
CA GLY A 163 -5.56 5.60 -11.80
C GLY A 163 -5.19 4.12 -11.91
N ASP A 164 -5.86 3.23 -11.17
CA ASP A 164 -5.64 1.78 -11.26
C ASP A 164 -6.02 1.23 -12.66
N LEU A 165 -6.86 1.94 -13.44
CA LEU A 165 -7.08 1.65 -14.86
C LEU A 165 -5.79 1.62 -15.68
N GLY A 166 -4.77 2.38 -15.27
CA GLY A 166 -3.43 2.30 -15.85
C GLY A 166 -2.78 0.93 -15.63
N LEU A 167 -2.95 0.33 -14.45
CA LEU A 167 -2.41 -1.00 -14.17
C LEU A 167 -3.17 -2.08 -14.94
N TYR A 168 -4.48 -1.92 -15.14
CA TYR A 168 -5.27 -2.78 -16.03
C TYR A 168 -4.81 -2.68 -17.50
N LEU A 169 -4.54 -1.47 -17.99
CA LEU A 169 -3.96 -1.27 -19.32
C LEU A 169 -2.60 -1.97 -19.45
N ALA A 170 -1.73 -1.81 -18.44
CA ALA A 170 -0.42 -2.48 -18.42
C ALA A 170 -0.58 -4.01 -18.46
N ALA A 171 -1.48 -4.57 -17.65
CA ALA A 171 -1.77 -6.02 -17.67
C ALA A 171 -2.31 -6.48 -19.03
N PHE A 172 -3.21 -5.72 -19.66
CA PHE A 172 -3.72 -6.04 -20.99
C PHE A 172 -2.60 -6.08 -22.05
N VAL A 173 -1.73 -5.07 -22.06
CA VAL A 173 -0.59 -5.00 -22.98
C VAL A 173 0.39 -6.16 -22.75
N ALA A 174 0.70 -6.47 -21.48
CA ALA A 174 1.55 -7.60 -21.12
C ALA A 174 0.99 -8.93 -21.62
N PHE A 175 -0.30 -9.18 -21.39
CA PHE A 175 -0.95 -10.40 -21.83
C PHE A 175 -0.95 -10.53 -23.37
N GLN A 176 -1.21 -9.43 -24.09
CA GLN A 176 -1.18 -9.43 -25.55
C GLN A 176 0.22 -9.73 -26.13
N GLN A 177 1.29 -9.29 -25.47
CA GLN A 177 2.66 -9.47 -25.94
C GLN A 177 3.26 -10.83 -25.55
N ALA A 178 3.01 -11.30 -24.32
CA ALA A 178 3.69 -12.46 -23.75
C ALA A 178 2.77 -13.67 -23.53
N GLY A 179 1.45 -13.53 -23.72
CA GLY A 179 0.47 -14.58 -23.45
C GLY A 179 0.33 -14.97 -21.98
N ASN A 180 0.89 -14.17 -21.07
CA ASN A 180 0.88 -14.34 -19.63
C ASN A 180 1.06 -12.98 -18.92
N LEU A 181 1.02 -12.97 -17.58
CA LEU A 181 1.14 -11.76 -16.74
C LEU A 181 2.36 -11.76 -15.82
N ALA A 182 3.27 -12.73 -15.96
CA ALA A 182 4.48 -12.78 -15.16
C ALA A 182 5.39 -11.59 -15.48
N TYR A 183 6.17 -11.15 -14.49
CA TYR A 183 7.20 -10.14 -14.76
C TYR A 183 8.31 -10.70 -15.67
N ALA A 184 8.55 -12.01 -15.68
CA ALA A 184 9.50 -12.60 -16.61
C ALA A 184 9.02 -12.42 -18.07
N GLY A 185 9.86 -11.83 -18.93
CA GLY A 185 9.58 -11.70 -20.37
C GLY A 185 8.92 -10.38 -20.79
N LEU A 186 8.54 -9.48 -19.87
CA LEU A 186 8.05 -8.14 -20.25
C LEU A 186 9.14 -7.25 -20.88
N ASP A 187 10.42 -7.62 -20.74
CA ASP A 187 11.56 -6.97 -21.38
C ASP A 187 11.63 -7.22 -22.91
N GLN A 188 10.87 -8.20 -23.40
CA GLN A 188 10.84 -8.59 -24.82
C GLN A 188 9.68 -7.93 -25.59
N MET A 189 8.99 -6.96 -24.99
CA MET A 189 7.90 -6.23 -25.64
C MET A 189 8.40 -5.43 -26.85
N SER A 190 7.53 -5.25 -27.85
CA SER A 190 7.80 -4.28 -28.91
C SER A 190 7.92 -2.87 -28.33
N PRO A 191 8.70 -1.95 -28.93
CA PRO A 191 8.87 -0.59 -28.39
C PRO A 191 7.55 0.16 -28.13
N VAL A 192 6.55 -0.04 -29.01
CA VAL A 192 5.22 0.55 -28.85
C VAL A 192 4.49 -0.04 -27.64
N ALA A 193 4.53 -1.37 -27.48
CA ALA A 193 3.91 -2.04 -26.33
C ALA A 193 4.60 -1.66 -25.02
N ALA A 194 5.93 -1.63 -24.99
CA ALA A 194 6.70 -1.20 -23.81
C ALA A 194 6.33 0.25 -23.40
N SER A 195 6.17 1.15 -24.37
CA SER A 195 5.73 2.52 -24.11
C SER A 195 4.30 2.59 -23.54
N LEU A 196 3.35 1.84 -24.09
CA LEU A 196 1.97 1.79 -23.56
C LEU A 196 1.91 1.16 -22.15
N PHE A 197 2.71 0.11 -21.94
CA PHE A 197 2.87 -0.53 -20.65
C PHE A 197 3.42 0.44 -19.61
N ALA A 198 4.50 1.17 -19.95
CA ALA A 198 5.09 2.21 -19.11
C ALA A 198 4.09 3.33 -18.78
N ALA A 199 3.26 3.74 -19.73
CA ALA A 199 2.22 4.74 -19.50
C ALA A 199 1.18 4.26 -18.47
N GLY A 200 0.70 3.03 -18.62
CA GLY A 200 -0.23 2.41 -17.66
C GLY A 200 0.35 2.31 -16.24
N VAL A 201 1.57 1.79 -16.12
CA VAL A 201 2.31 1.70 -14.85
C VAL A 201 2.52 3.08 -14.22
N THR A 202 2.90 4.08 -15.02
CA THR A 202 3.15 5.45 -14.54
C THR A 202 1.88 6.08 -13.97
N VAL A 203 0.74 5.94 -14.67
CA VAL A 203 -0.55 6.48 -14.19
C VAL A 203 -0.96 5.82 -12.86
N ALA A 204 -0.85 4.50 -12.75
CA ALA A 204 -1.17 3.78 -11.53
C ALA A 204 -0.23 4.14 -10.37
N ALA A 205 1.08 4.26 -10.65
CA ALA A 205 2.06 4.66 -9.64
C ALA A 205 1.83 6.10 -9.16
N PHE A 206 1.55 7.03 -10.07
CA PHE A 206 1.28 8.43 -9.76
C PHE A 206 0.00 8.62 -8.98
N SER A 207 -1.08 7.91 -9.35
CA SER A 207 -2.33 7.97 -8.60
C SER A 207 -2.12 7.47 -7.17
N LYS A 208 -1.52 6.29 -6.98
CA LYS A 208 -1.31 5.69 -5.66
C LYS A 208 -0.28 6.43 -4.81
N SER A 209 0.70 7.07 -5.43
CA SER A 209 1.71 7.88 -4.72
C SER A 209 1.31 9.36 -4.58
N ALA A 210 0.07 9.72 -4.91
CA ALA A 210 -0.46 11.08 -4.83
C ALA A 210 0.41 12.13 -5.57
N GLN A 211 1.01 11.74 -6.69
CA GLN A 211 1.76 12.66 -7.55
C GLN A 211 0.80 13.59 -8.30
N LEU A 212 1.28 14.76 -8.74
CA LEU A 212 0.46 15.64 -9.57
C LEU A 212 0.03 14.94 -10.87
N PRO A 213 -1.25 15.08 -11.30
CA PRO A 213 -2.33 15.89 -10.73
C PRO A 213 -3.21 15.17 -9.69
N PHE A 214 -2.88 13.94 -9.29
CA PHE A 214 -3.67 13.09 -8.39
C PHE A 214 -3.54 13.45 -6.90
N SER A 215 -2.68 14.39 -6.52
CA SER A 215 -2.42 14.74 -5.11
C SER A 215 -3.65 15.08 -4.24
N PRO A 216 -4.80 15.61 -4.73
CA PRO A 216 -5.91 16.00 -3.87
C PRO A 216 -6.49 14.89 -3.00
N TRP A 217 -6.44 13.63 -3.44
CA TRP A 217 -7.02 12.53 -2.67
C TRP A 217 -6.30 12.27 -1.35
N LEU A 218 -5.00 12.56 -1.30
CA LEU A 218 -4.16 12.40 -0.11
C LEU A 218 -4.65 13.28 1.03
N PHE A 219 -5.06 14.51 0.71
CA PHE A 219 -5.60 15.44 1.71
C PHE A 219 -6.98 15.00 2.21
N ALA A 220 -7.81 14.43 1.33
CA ALA A 220 -9.09 13.85 1.74
C ALA A 220 -8.87 12.67 2.71
N ALA A 221 -7.87 11.82 2.46
CA ALA A 221 -7.55 10.70 3.35
C ALA A 221 -7.18 11.12 4.79
N MET A 222 -6.73 12.36 4.99
CA MET A 222 -6.38 12.89 6.32
C MET A 222 -7.58 13.10 7.26
N SER A 223 -8.82 12.95 6.79
CA SER A 223 -9.99 12.94 7.69
C SER A 223 -10.14 11.64 8.49
N GLY A 224 -9.37 10.61 8.13
CA GLY A 224 -9.32 9.35 8.88
C GLY A 224 -8.65 9.49 10.25
N PRO A 225 -8.63 8.42 11.05
CA PRO A 225 -7.86 8.36 12.29
C PRO A 225 -6.37 8.70 12.09
N ALA A 226 -5.73 9.20 13.14
CA ALA A 226 -4.33 9.61 13.10
C ALA A 226 -3.41 8.42 12.75
N SER A 227 -3.67 7.27 13.37
CA SER A 227 -2.93 6.04 13.10
C SER A 227 -3.08 5.55 11.66
N VAL A 228 -4.24 5.79 11.04
CA VAL A 228 -4.50 5.47 9.62
C VAL A 228 -3.64 6.34 8.73
N SER A 229 -3.67 7.66 8.92
CA SER A 229 -2.84 8.58 8.16
C SER A 229 -1.35 8.25 8.29
N ALA A 230 -0.90 7.89 9.50
CA ALA A 230 0.48 7.46 9.73
C ALA A 230 0.84 6.21 8.90
N LEU A 231 0.02 5.17 8.93
CA LEU A 231 0.32 3.93 8.20
C LEU A 231 0.28 4.13 6.68
N LEU A 232 -0.78 4.77 6.17
CA LEU A 232 -1.02 4.96 4.74
C LEU A 232 0.05 5.84 4.08
N HIS A 233 0.49 6.90 4.76
CA HIS A 233 1.43 7.87 4.19
C HIS A 233 2.90 7.52 4.44
N ALA A 234 3.24 6.79 5.50
CA ALA A 234 4.63 6.49 5.82
C ALA A 234 5.16 5.25 5.09
N ALA A 235 4.44 4.12 5.13
CA ALA A 235 5.01 2.83 4.75
C ALA A 235 4.19 1.98 3.77
N THR A 236 2.93 2.36 3.49
CA THR A 236 2.02 1.46 2.75
C THR A 236 1.45 2.12 1.50
N MET A 237 0.28 2.77 1.57
CA MET A 237 -0.50 3.18 0.40
C MET A 237 0.31 4.05 -0.58
N VAL A 238 0.93 5.13 -0.08
CA VAL A 238 1.74 6.03 -0.92
C VAL A 238 3.00 5.32 -1.41
N ALA A 239 3.60 4.46 -0.58
CA ALA A 239 4.78 3.69 -0.95
C ALA A 239 4.49 2.61 -2.01
N ALA A 240 3.25 2.14 -2.14
CA ALA A 240 2.87 1.10 -3.10
C ALA A 240 3.19 1.50 -4.54
N GLY A 241 2.97 2.75 -4.93
CA GLY A 241 3.33 3.23 -6.27
C GLY A 241 4.84 3.26 -6.49
N VAL A 242 5.64 3.59 -5.47
CA VAL A 242 7.11 3.49 -5.55
C VAL A 242 7.56 2.04 -5.64
N VAL A 243 6.95 1.14 -4.86
CA VAL A 243 7.21 -0.30 -4.92
C VAL A 243 6.89 -0.86 -6.31
N LEU A 244 5.77 -0.44 -6.93
CA LEU A 244 5.43 -0.80 -8.30
C LEU A 244 6.53 -0.38 -9.29
N LEU A 245 6.94 0.89 -9.24
CA LEU A 245 8.00 1.41 -10.12
C LEU A 245 9.31 0.66 -9.90
N MET A 246 9.69 0.42 -8.65
CA MET A 246 10.90 -0.31 -8.27
C MET A 246 10.93 -1.74 -8.83
N GLN A 247 9.78 -2.43 -8.86
CA GLN A 247 9.69 -3.80 -9.37
C GLN A 247 9.76 -3.87 -10.90
N LEU A 248 9.18 -2.88 -11.59
CA LEU A 248 9.08 -2.87 -13.05
C LEU A 248 10.16 -2.01 -13.74
N GLN A 249 10.92 -1.21 -13.00
CA GLN A 249 11.97 -0.33 -13.54
C GLN A 249 12.97 -1.06 -14.43
N PRO A 250 13.48 -2.27 -14.08
CA PRO A 250 14.42 -2.97 -14.96
C PRO A 250 13.87 -3.25 -16.36
N MET A 251 12.55 -3.37 -16.47
CA MET A 251 11.82 -3.69 -17.71
C MET A 251 11.43 -2.43 -18.50
N LEU A 252 11.44 -1.28 -17.83
CA LEU A 252 11.01 0.00 -18.36
C LEU A 252 12.18 0.96 -18.63
N ALA A 253 13.41 0.55 -18.32
CA ALA A 253 14.61 1.37 -18.41
C ALA A 253 14.85 1.90 -19.85
N ASP A 254 14.52 1.11 -20.86
CA ASP A 254 14.73 1.46 -22.27
C ASP A 254 13.63 2.38 -22.85
N VAL A 255 12.54 2.62 -22.09
CA VAL A 255 11.50 3.57 -22.51
C VAL A 255 12.00 4.99 -22.28
N SER A 256 12.44 5.64 -23.35
CA SER A 256 13.16 6.92 -23.31
C SER A 256 12.47 8.05 -22.55
N TRP A 257 11.14 8.12 -22.58
CA TRP A 257 10.37 9.16 -21.87
C TRP A 257 10.10 8.82 -20.39
N PHE A 258 10.18 7.54 -19.99
CA PHE A 258 9.74 7.07 -18.67
C PHE A 258 10.52 7.73 -17.53
N GLY A 259 11.85 7.61 -17.54
CA GLY A 259 12.72 8.22 -16.54
C GLY A 259 12.53 9.75 -16.39
N PRO A 260 12.63 10.53 -17.48
CA PRO A 260 12.41 11.98 -17.44
C PRO A 260 11.05 12.39 -16.87
N VAL A 261 9.96 11.68 -17.22
CA VAL A 261 8.62 11.97 -16.68
C VAL A 261 8.55 11.70 -15.18
N LEU A 262 9.07 10.56 -14.71
CA LEU A 262 9.11 10.25 -13.28
C LEU A 262 9.86 11.32 -12.48
N MET A 263 11.04 11.73 -12.96
CA MET A 263 11.86 12.74 -12.31
C MET A 263 11.17 14.11 -12.29
N THR A 264 10.61 14.53 -13.44
CA THR A 264 9.97 15.85 -13.58
C THR A 264 8.72 15.96 -12.72
N VAL A 265 7.85 14.94 -12.75
CA VAL A 265 6.61 14.94 -11.95
C VAL A 265 6.93 14.79 -10.47
N GLY A 266 7.91 13.96 -10.10
CA GLY A 266 8.37 13.84 -8.72
C GLY A 266 8.89 15.16 -8.16
N LEU A 267 9.76 15.84 -8.90
CA LEU A 267 10.27 17.16 -8.53
C LEU A 267 9.15 18.20 -8.45
N ALA A 268 8.26 18.25 -9.44
CA ALA A 268 7.14 19.17 -9.45
C ALA A 268 6.21 18.94 -8.24
N THR A 269 5.93 17.69 -7.91
CA THR A 269 5.10 17.32 -6.75
C THR A 269 5.79 17.74 -5.44
N ALA A 270 7.09 17.51 -5.31
CA ALA A 270 7.86 17.91 -4.13
C ALA A 270 7.87 19.44 -3.93
N LEU A 271 8.11 20.20 -5.01
CA LEU A 271 8.12 21.66 -4.98
C LEU A 271 6.72 22.22 -4.70
N ALA A 272 5.68 21.68 -5.35
CA ALA A 272 4.30 22.09 -5.13
C ALA A 272 3.84 21.80 -3.70
N GLY A 273 4.16 20.61 -3.16
CA GLY A 273 3.86 20.25 -1.77
C GLY A 273 4.58 21.16 -0.77
N GLY A 274 5.87 21.44 -1.02
CA GLY A 274 6.65 22.37 -0.20
C GLY A 274 6.11 23.81 -0.23
N TRP A 275 5.71 24.29 -1.41
CA TRP A 275 5.10 25.61 -1.58
C TRP A 275 3.73 25.69 -0.90
N TRP A 276 2.89 24.68 -1.07
CA TRP A 276 1.55 24.60 -0.46
C TRP A 276 1.63 24.67 1.07
N ARG A 277 2.55 23.91 1.67
CA ARG A 277 2.79 23.89 3.11
C ARG A 277 3.14 25.26 3.68
N ARG A 278 3.89 26.08 2.95
CA ARG A 278 4.28 27.44 3.40
C ARG A 278 3.10 28.41 3.43
N HIS A 279 2.16 28.28 2.50
CA HIS A 279 1.06 29.25 2.33
C HIS A 279 -0.24 28.87 3.04
N HIS A 280 -0.39 27.61 3.46
CA HIS A 280 -1.58 27.13 4.19
C HIS A 280 -1.23 26.60 5.59
N PRO A 281 -0.76 27.46 6.52
CA PRO A 281 -0.27 27.02 7.83
C PRO A 281 -1.36 26.45 8.75
N THR A 282 -2.65 26.70 8.46
CA THR A 282 -3.79 26.25 9.27
C THR A 282 -4.12 24.76 9.07
N GLN A 283 -3.86 24.18 7.89
CA GLN A 283 -3.90 22.72 7.69
C GLN A 283 -2.81 21.99 8.48
N ASN A 284 -1.79 22.70 8.98
CA ASN A 284 -0.83 22.15 9.92
C ASN A 284 -1.43 21.89 11.31
N ALA A 285 -2.62 22.38 11.64
CA ALA A 285 -3.27 22.05 12.91
C ALA A 285 -3.62 20.55 12.99
N CYS A 286 -4.05 19.92 11.88
CA CYS A 286 -4.21 18.47 11.80
C CYS A 286 -2.88 17.73 12.00
N TRP A 287 -1.80 18.19 11.36
CA TRP A 287 -0.46 17.62 11.53
C TRP A 287 0.12 17.83 12.95
N ARG A 288 -0.16 18.96 13.59
CA ARG A 288 0.23 19.23 14.97
C ARG A 288 -0.61 18.42 15.95
N ALA A 289 -1.91 18.23 15.72
CA ALA A 289 -2.76 17.36 16.52
C ALA A 289 -2.30 15.88 16.46
N LEU A 290 -1.78 15.44 15.31
CA LEU A 290 -1.13 14.14 15.11
C LEU A 290 0.17 13.95 15.92
N LEU A 291 0.93 15.03 16.16
CA LEU A 291 2.23 15.00 16.86
C LEU A 291 2.15 15.47 18.32
N GLN A 292 1.07 16.12 18.73
CA GLN A 292 0.87 16.57 20.10
C GLN A 292 0.89 15.46 21.16
N PRO A 293 0.35 14.24 20.93
CA PRO A 293 0.48 13.15 21.89
C PRO A 293 1.87 12.49 21.92
N ILE A 294 2.80 12.87 21.04
CA ILE A 294 4.18 12.36 21.01
C ILE A 294 5.15 13.31 21.76
N MET A 295 4.73 14.53 22.08
CA MET A 295 5.54 15.54 22.78
C MET A 295 5.12 15.80 24.25
N VAL A 296 4.38 14.87 24.85
CA VAL A 296 4.05 14.85 26.30
C VAL A 296 4.42 13.48 26.84
#